data_AF-A0A7Y4ZRE9-F1
#
_entry.id   AF-A0A7Y4ZRE9-F1
#
_cell.length_a   1.000
_cell.length_b   1.000
_cell.length_c   1.000
_cell.angle_alpha   90.00
_cell.angle_beta   90.00
_cell.angle_gamma   90.00
#
_symmetry.space_group_name_H-M   'P 1'
#
loop_
_entity.id
_entity.type
_entity.pdbx_description
1 polymer ?
#
loop_
_entity_poly.entity_id
_entity_poly.type
_entity_poly.pdbx_seq_one_letter_code
_entity_poly.pdbx_strand_id
1 'polypeptide(L)'
;MILAAGLGTRLMPLTAHLPKPLVPVGDAPVLDHVLRGLEGVARGKVVVNAYHLSGALRAACDPARIVVVTEEALLGTAGGVRNAEPSLGDGDVLVWNGDILAPTLRSRDLVAAHRAESALATLAVRPRSAGEGNVGVDAAGRVVRLRGQRFGTEVRGGEFLGIHVLGPALRALLPAQGCLVGDVYLPQLGEGAHLRAFFTDAPFSDIGSLETYRVANRAWLD
;
A
#
# COMPACT_ATOMS: atom_id res chain seq x y z
N MET A 1 2.56 6.69 -4.51
CA MET A 1 2.80 7.15 -3.13
C MET A 1 3.20 5.98 -2.27
N ILE A 2 4.19 6.14 -1.39
CA ILE A 2 4.56 5.15 -0.39
C ILE A 2 4.06 5.62 0.98
N LEU A 3 3.33 4.74 1.69
CA LEU A 3 2.85 5.01 3.04
C LEU A 3 3.92 4.65 4.08
N ALA A 4 4.53 5.67 4.69
CA ALA A 4 5.71 5.56 5.55
C ALA A 4 5.58 6.34 6.88
N ALA A 5 4.44 6.96 7.17
CA ALA A 5 4.20 7.74 8.40
C ALA A 5 3.94 6.91 9.69
N GLY A 6 4.29 5.62 9.72
CA GLY A 6 4.06 4.77 10.91
C GLY A 6 5.09 4.98 12.03
N LEU A 7 4.67 4.79 13.28
CA LEU A 7 5.58 4.83 14.44
C LEU A 7 6.60 3.68 14.46
N GLY A 8 6.32 2.56 13.77
CA GLY A 8 7.22 1.41 13.73
C GLY A 8 7.42 0.70 15.07
N THR A 9 6.52 0.85 16.04
CA THR A 9 6.67 0.33 17.41
C THR A 9 6.94 -1.17 17.49
N ARG A 10 6.37 -1.96 16.57
CA ARG A 10 6.56 -3.42 16.48
C ARG A 10 7.96 -3.86 16.00
N LEU A 11 8.79 -2.92 15.56
CA LEU A 11 10.19 -3.12 15.15
C LEU A 11 11.20 -2.58 16.17
N MET A 12 10.74 -2.08 17.32
CA MET A 12 11.65 -1.67 18.39
C MET A 12 12.57 -2.84 18.78
N PRO A 13 13.88 -2.60 19.05
CA PRO A 13 14.52 -1.28 19.21
C PRO A 13 15.02 -0.63 17.90
N LEU A 14 14.92 -1.26 16.74
CA LEU A 14 15.46 -0.72 15.47
C LEU A 14 14.89 0.66 15.16
N THR A 15 13.59 0.83 15.36
CA THR A 15 12.85 2.05 15.05
C THR A 15 12.98 3.15 16.10
N ALA A 16 13.78 2.94 17.15
CA ALA A 16 14.13 3.98 18.12
C ALA A 16 15.05 5.04 17.50
N HIS A 17 15.89 4.63 16.53
CA HIS A 17 16.94 5.47 15.95
C HIS A 17 16.84 5.61 14.44
N LEU A 18 16.01 4.79 13.79
CA LEU A 18 15.90 4.74 12.33
C LEU A 18 14.41 4.69 11.94
N PRO A 19 13.90 5.58 11.08
CA PRO A 19 12.52 5.45 10.61
C PRO A 19 12.35 4.11 9.90
N LYS A 20 11.19 3.45 10.09
CA LYS A 20 10.93 2.10 9.56
C LYS A 20 11.32 1.92 8.08
N PRO A 21 11.02 2.85 7.15
CA PRO A 21 11.41 2.70 5.74
C PRO A 21 12.93 2.64 5.51
N LEU A 22 13.75 3.13 6.46
CA LEU A 22 15.19 3.10 6.35
C LEU A 22 15.84 1.87 6.99
N VAL A 23 15.07 1.03 7.69
CA VAL A 23 15.58 -0.23 8.25
C VAL A 23 16.11 -1.10 7.11
N PRO A 24 17.30 -1.69 7.21
CA PRO A 24 17.90 -2.47 6.12
C PRO A 24 17.28 -3.86 6.00
N VAL A 25 17.00 -4.30 4.78
CA VAL A 25 16.70 -5.71 4.49
C VAL A 25 17.66 -6.17 3.42
N GLY A 26 18.54 -7.10 3.75
CA GLY A 26 19.59 -7.54 2.83
C GLY A 26 20.55 -6.41 2.48
N ASP A 27 20.58 -6.05 1.20
CA ASP A 27 21.55 -5.10 0.62
C ASP A 27 21.12 -3.63 0.69
N ALA A 28 19.86 -3.34 1.02
CA ALA A 28 19.30 -1.99 0.92
C ALA A 28 18.24 -1.68 1.98
N PRO A 29 17.97 -0.39 2.25
CA PRO A 29 16.80 0.03 3.00
C PRO A 29 15.49 -0.48 2.38
N VAL A 30 14.49 -0.70 3.21
CA VAL A 30 13.14 -1.11 2.79
C VAL A 30 12.56 -0.16 1.75
N LEU A 31 12.75 1.14 1.94
CA LEU A 31 12.29 2.16 1.00
C LEU A 31 12.81 1.91 -0.41
N ASP A 32 14.08 1.53 -0.55
CA ASP A 32 14.69 1.27 -1.85
C ASP A 32 14.10 0.03 -2.52
N HIS A 33 13.82 -1.01 -1.74
CA HIS A 33 13.10 -2.19 -2.24
C HIS A 33 11.69 -1.86 -2.72
N VAL A 34 10.96 -1.02 -1.98
CA VAL A 34 9.63 -0.57 -2.40
C VAL A 34 9.71 0.31 -3.66
N LEU A 35 10.72 1.20 -3.74
CA LEU A 35 10.93 2.07 -4.91
C LEU A 35 11.20 1.26 -6.19
N ARG A 36 11.97 0.17 -6.11
CA ARG A 36 12.19 -0.76 -7.24
C ARG A 36 10.85 -1.29 -7.79
N GLY A 37 9.89 -1.59 -6.93
CA GLY A 37 8.53 -2.02 -7.33
C GLY A 37 7.71 -0.95 -8.06
N LEU A 38 8.10 0.33 -7.98
CA LEU A 38 7.45 1.45 -8.65
C LEU A 38 8.12 1.82 -9.99
N GLU A 39 9.25 1.20 -10.31
CA GLU A 39 9.99 1.47 -11.55
C GLU A 39 9.11 1.26 -12.78
N GLY A 40 9.13 2.25 -13.67
CA GLY A 40 8.36 2.21 -14.90
C GLY A 40 6.86 2.49 -14.76
N VAL A 41 6.32 2.69 -13.55
CA VAL A 41 4.95 3.18 -13.32
C VAL A 41 4.95 4.66 -12.93
N ALA A 42 5.90 5.07 -12.07
CA ALA A 42 6.01 6.44 -11.62
C ALA A 42 6.36 7.37 -12.80
N ARG A 43 5.38 8.19 -13.22
CA ARG A 43 5.57 9.28 -14.19
C ARG A 43 5.94 10.56 -13.43
N GLY A 44 7.12 10.59 -12.81
CA GLY A 44 7.60 11.72 -12.03
C GLY A 44 8.18 11.30 -10.68
N LYS A 45 8.15 12.22 -9.71
CA LYS A 45 8.66 11.96 -8.36
C LYS A 45 7.73 11.04 -7.57
N VAL A 46 8.31 10.15 -6.76
CA VAL A 46 7.55 9.33 -5.82
C VAL A 46 7.25 10.15 -4.57
N VAL A 47 5.98 10.22 -4.17
CA VAL A 47 5.59 10.85 -2.90
C VAL A 47 5.67 9.84 -1.77
N VAL A 48 6.28 10.23 -0.65
CA VAL A 48 6.42 9.42 0.56
C VAL A 48 5.93 10.25 1.75
N ASN A 49 4.92 9.79 2.49
CA ASN A 49 4.54 10.48 3.72
C ASN A 49 5.43 10.05 4.90
N ALA A 50 5.63 10.93 5.87
CA ALA A 50 6.54 10.72 6.99
C ALA A 50 5.98 11.32 8.27
N TYR A 51 6.22 10.68 9.42
CA TYR A 51 5.88 11.22 10.74
C TYR A 51 7.03 11.00 11.71
N HIS A 52 7.19 9.76 12.20
CA HIS A 52 8.26 9.37 13.11
C HIS A 52 9.63 9.51 12.45
N LEU A 53 10.56 10.23 13.09
CA LEU A 53 11.90 10.53 12.58
C LEU A 53 11.89 11.08 11.13
N SER A 54 10.87 11.87 10.79
CA SER A 54 10.67 12.38 9.42
C SER A 54 11.85 13.18 8.88
N GLY A 55 12.59 13.89 9.74
CA GLY A 55 13.83 14.58 9.36
C GLY A 55 14.91 13.64 8.83
N ALA A 56 15.10 12.49 9.48
CA ALA A 56 16.06 11.47 9.03
C ALA A 56 15.62 10.84 7.71
N LEU A 57 14.33 10.53 7.56
CA LEU A 57 13.77 10.02 6.30
C LEU A 57 13.96 11.02 5.16
N ARG A 58 13.67 12.30 5.40
CA ARG A 58 13.87 13.38 4.43
C ARG A 58 15.33 13.51 4.02
N ALA A 59 16.25 13.47 4.97
CA ALA A 59 17.68 13.59 4.70
C ALA A 59 18.25 12.42 3.88
N ALA A 60 17.65 11.23 4.00
CA ALA A 60 18.06 10.05 3.23
C ALA A 60 17.49 10.00 1.80
N CYS A 61 16.49 10.81 1.48
CA CYS A 61 15.83 10.79 0.17
C CYS A 61 16.46 11.77 -0.82
N ASP A 62 16.65 11.35 -2.06
CA ASP A 62 17.02 12.25 -3.17
C ASP A 62 15.80 13.13 -3.57
N PRO A 63 15.85 14.46 -3.36
CA PRO A 63 14.74 15.36 -3.67
C PRO A 63 14.45 15.48 -5.17
N ALA A 64 15.35 15.03 -6.05
CA ALA A 64 15.09 14.95 -7.49
C ALA A 64 14.15 13.79 -7.83
N ARG A 65 14.11 12.74 -7.01
CA ARG A 65 13.31 11.52 -7.24
C ARG A 65 12.13 11.37 -6.29
N ILE A 66 12.23 11.94 -5.09
CA ILE A 66 11.28 11.70 -3.99
C ILE A 66 10.80 13.03 -3.41
N VAL A 67 9.49 13.13 -3.19
CA VAL A 67 8.87 14.21 -2.40
C VAL A 67 8.45 13.63 -1.05
N VAL A 68 9.08 14.10 0.02
CA VAL A 68 8.72 13.71 1.38
C VAL A 68 7.68 14.69 1.94
N VAL A 69 6.50 14.19 2.26
CA VAL A 69 5.40 14.94 2.88
C VAL A 69 5.37 14.60 4.37
N THR A 70 5.66 15.57 5.24
CA THR A 70 5.62 15.35 6.69
C THR A 70 4.20 15.55 7.21
N GLU A 71 3.72 14.63 8.04
CA GLU A 71 2.48 14.78 8.80
C GLU A 71 2.79 15.43 10.16
N GLU A 72 1.97 16.39 10.59
CA GLU A 72 2.11 17.02 11.92
C GLU A 72 1.52 16.14 13.04
N ALA A 73 0.58 15.28 12.69
CA ALA A 73 -0.03 14.26 13.53
C ALA A 73 -0.30 13.01 12.68
N LEU A 74 -0.46 11.84 13.30
CA LEU A 74 -0.79 10.62 12.56
C LEU A 74 -2.17 10.73 11.89
N LEU A 75 -2.21 10.79 10.56
CA LEU A 75 -3.46 10.95 9.81
C LEU A 75 -4.10 9.61 9.39
N GLY A 76 -3.39 8.50 9.57
CA GLY A 76 -3.81 7.20 9.03
C GLY A 76 -3.59 7.09 7.51
N THR A 77 -3.87 5.92 6.93
CA THR A 77 -3.52 5.67 5.53
C THR A 77 -4.34 6.47 4.51
N ALA A 78 -5.62 6.75 4.79
CA ALA A 78 -6.45 7.59 3.93
C ALA A 78 -6.12 9.07 4.10
N GLY A 79 -5.99 9.52 5.36
CA GLY A 79 -5.61 10.89 5.69
C GLY A 79 -4.23 11.26 5.14
N GLY A 80 -3.27 10.34 5.19
CA GLY A 80 -1.94 10.53 4.61
C GLY A 80 -1.97 10.74 3.10
N VAL A 81 -2.78 9.97 2.36
CA VAL A 81 -2.95 10.17 0.91
C VAL A 81 -3.58 11.53 0.63
N ARG A 82 -4.65 11.90 1.36
CA ARG A 82 -5.30 13.21 1.21
C ARG A 82 -4.37 14.37 1.53
N ASN A 83 -3.55 14.26 2.57
CA ASN A 83 -2.58 15.29 2.94
C ASN A 83 -1.50 15.46 1.86
N ALA A 84 -1.16 14.38 1.17
CA ALA A 84 -0.19 14.39 0.07
C ALA A 84 -0.78 14.88 -1.25
N GLU A 85 -2.09 15.13 -1.35
CA GLU A 85 -2.80 15.48 -2.59
C GLU A 85 -2.14 16.62 -3.38
N PRO A 86 -1.66 17.73 -2.77
CA PRO A 86 -0.98 18.80 -3.52
C PRO A 86 0.33 18.37 -4.19
N SER A 87 0.93 17.25 -3.77
CA SER A 87 2.13 16.66 -4.35
C SER A 87 1.82 15.49 -5.30
N LEU A 88 0.56 15.08 -5.38
CA LEU A 88 0.09 14.03 -6.28
C LEU A 88 -0.48 14.67 -7.55
N GLY A 89 -0.37 13.99 -8.69
CA GLY A 89 -1.03 14.44 -9.93
C GLY A 89 -2.53 14.15 -9.92
N ASP A 90 -3.27 14.61 -10.94
CA ASP A 90 -4.74 14.49 -10.99
C ASP A 90 -5.26 13.08 -11.36
N GLY A 91 -4.38 12.17 -11.77
CA GLY A 91 -4.74 10.83 -12.26
C GLY A 91 -4.80 9.74 -11.18
N ASP A 92 -4.69 8.48 -11.61
CA ASP A 92 -4.64 7.36 -10.67
C ASP A 92 -3.40 7.44 -9.77
N VAL A 93 -3.56 7.06 -8.50
CA VAL A 93 -2.45 6.98 -7.55
C VAL A 93 -2.23 5.53 -7.15
N LEU A 94 -1.09 4.97 -7.55
CA LEU A 94 -0.59 3.73 -6.96
C LEU A 94 -0.10 4.02 -5.54
N VAL A 95 -0.78 3.45 -4.55
CA VAL A 95 -0.40 3.53 -3.14
C VAL A 95 0.18 2.19 -2.70
N TRP A 96 1.32 2.27 -2.03
CA TRP A 96 2.10 1.11 -1.60
C TRP A 96 2.46 1.27 -0.13
N ASN A 97 2.06 0.32 0.71
CA ASN A 97 2.46 0.30 2.12
C ASN A 97 3.99 0.15 2.24
N GLY A 98 4.67 1.12 2.84
CA GLY A 98 6.14 1.20 2.86
C GLY A 98 6.85 0.09 3.64
N ASP A 99 6.11 -0.89 4.13
CA ASP A 99 6.59 -2.08 4.82
C ASP A 99 6.24 -3.39 4.10
N ILE A 100 5.77 -3.30 2.85
CA ILE A 100 5.47 -4.46 2.02
C ILE A 100 6.55 -4.60 0.96
N LEU A 101 7.33 -5.67 1.04
CA LEU A 101 8.26 -6.08 0.01
C LEU A 101 7.52 -6.96 -0.99
N ALA A 102 7.53 -6.61 -2.28
CA ALA A 102 6.94 -7.42 -3.35
C ALA A 102 7.80 -7.32 -4.62
N PRO A 103 8.99 -7.95 -4.64
CA PRO A 103 10.06 -7.65 -5.60
C PRO A 103 9.71 -7.95 -7.06
N THR A 104 8.80 -8.90 -7.31
CA THR A 104 8.41 -9.31 -8.67
C THR A 104 6.98 -8.90 -9.02
N LEU A 105 6.33 -8.06 -8.19
CA LEU A 105 5.01 -7.53 -8.52
C LEU A 105 5.11 -6.60 -9.74
N ARG A 106 4.39 -6.95 -10.81
CA ARG A 106 4.27 -6.13 -12.01
C ARG A 106 3.28 -4.99 -11.77
N SER A 107 3.74 -3.90 -11.17
CA SER A 107 2.93 -2.72 -10.85
C SER A 107 2.29 -2.07 -12.09
N ARG A 108 2.94 -2.16 -13.26
CA ARG A 108 2.35 -1.73 -14.56
C ARG A 108 1.07 -2.49 -14.89
N ASP A 109 1.05 -3.79 -14.67
CA ASP A 109 -0.12 -4.63 -14.96
C ASP A 109 -1.26 -4.33 -14.00
N LEU A 110 -0.95 -4.07 -12.73
CA LEU A 110 -1.93 -3.60 -11.75
C LEU A 110 -2.57 -2.27 -12.17
N VAL A 111 -1.78 -1.28 -12.62
CA VAL A 111 -2.31 0.00 -13.10
C VAL A 111 -3.10 -0.18 -14.40
N ALA A 112 -2.62 -1.01 -15.33
CA ALA A 112 -3.34 -1.29 -16.57
C ALA A 112 -4.68 -1.98 -16.30
N ALA A 113 -4.72 -2.93 -15.37
CA ALA A 113 -5.94 -3.58 -14.91
C ALA A 113 -6.90 -2.55 -14.29
N HIS A 114 -6.42 -1.65 -13.44
CA HIS A 114 -7.26 -0.59 -12.88
C HIS A 114 -7.92 0.26 -13.98
N ARG A 115 -7.17 0.65 -15.01
CA ARG A 115 -7.68 1.50 -16.10
C ARG A 115 -8.62 0.80 -17.07
N ALA A 116 -8.59 -0.53 -17.12
CA ALA A 116 -9.44 -1.31 -18.01
C ALA A 116 -10.92 -1.30 -17.57
N GLU A 117 -11.21 -0.96 -16.31
CA GLU A 117 -12.56 -1.00 -15.74
C GLU A 117 -12.81 0.19 -14.80
N SER A 118 -14.06 0.67 -14.74
CA SER A 118 -14.45 1.79 -13.88
C SER A 118 -14.59 1.38 -12.39
N ALA A 119 -13.50 0.93 -11.77
CA ALA A 119 -13.44 0.64 -10.34
C ALA A 119 -12.94 1.86 -9.55
N LEU A 120 -13.44 2.08 -8.34
CA LEU A 120 -12.93 3.14 -7.44
C LEU A 120 -11.50 2.85 -6.99
N ALA A 121 -11.18 1.58 -6.76
CA ALA A 121 -9.81 1.13 -6.53
C ALA A 121 -9.59 -0.29 -7.04
N THR A 122 -8.33 -0.63 -7.26
CA THR A 122 -7.90 -1.99 -7.59
C THR A 122 -6.83 -2.47 -6.62
N LEU A 123 -7.10 -3.56 -5.93
CA LEU A 123 -6.27 -4.12 -4.86
C LEU A 123 -5.38 -5.23 -5.42
N ALA A 124 -4.08 -5.21 -5.15
CA ALA A 124 -3.21 -6.36 -5.41
C ALA A 124 -3.49 -7.45 -4.37
N VAL A 125 -3.82 -8.66 -4.83
CA VAL A 125 -4.31 -9.75 -3.99
C VAL A 125 -3.58 -11.05 -4.31
N ARG A 126 -3.06 -11.73 -3.30
CA ARG A 126 -2.56 -13.10 -3.41
C ARG A 126 -3.75 -14.07 -3.40
N PRO A 127 -3.89 -14.98 -4.38
CA PRO A 127 -5.04 -15.88 -4.45
C PRO A 127 -5.11 -16.83 -3.25
N ARG A 128 -6.34 -17.09 -2.79
CA ARG A 128 -6.68 -18.09 -1.77
C ARG A 128 -7.99 -18.80 -2.14
N SER A 129 -8.35 -19.84 -1.41
CA SER A 129 -9.66 -20.49 -1.56
C SER A 129 -10.78 -19.54 -1.14
N ALA A 130 -12.00 -19.75 -1.65
CA ALA A 130 -13.16 -18.99 -1.19
C ALA A 130 -13.32 -19.08 0.34
N GLY A 131 -13.61 -17.95 0.98
CA GLY A 131 -13.71 -17.82 2.43
C GLY A 131 -12.38 -17.57 3.15
N GLU A 132 -11.24 -17.83 2.51
CA GLU A 132 -9.91 -17.59 3.09
C GLU A 132 -9.41 -16.16 2.84
N GLY A 133 -8.41 -15.74 3.62
CA GLY A 133 -7.82 -14.42 3.52
C GLY A 133 -8.77 -13.30 3.93
N ASN A 134 -8.40 -12.07 3.57
CA ASN A 134 -9.11 -10.85 3.99
C ASN A 134 -9.86 -10.16 2.85
N VAL A 135 -9.78 -10.70 1.63
CA VAL A 135 -10.55 -10.27 0.44
C VAL A 135 -11.30 -11.48 -0.12
N GLY A 136 -12.52 -11.25 -0.58
CA GLY A 136 -13.27 -12.20 -1.41
C GLY A 136 -13.84 -11.48 -2.62
N VAL A 137 -13.92 -12.18 -3.75
CA VAL A 137 -14.43 -11.64 -5.01
C VAL A 137 -15.55 -12.47 -5.60
N ASP A 138 -16.41 -11.83 -6.39
CA ASP A 138 -17.40 -12.49 -7.23
C ASP A 138 -16.81 -13.00 -8.57
N ALA A 139 -17.67 -13.58 -9.41
CA ALA A 139 -17.28 -14.11 -10.72
C ALA A 139 -16.81 -13.04 -11.72
N ALA A 140 -17.14 -11.77 -11.48
CA ALA A 140 -16.68 -10.63 -12.27
C ALA A 140 -15.38 -10.02 -11.72
N GLY A 141 -14.82 -10.57 -10.62
CA GLY A 141 -13.60 -10.05 -9.99
C GLY A 141 -13.83 -8.82 -9.10
N ARG A 142 -15.09 -8.49 -8.80
CA ARG A 142 -15.44 -7.41 -7.87
C ARG A 142 -15.24 -7.87 -6.44
N VAL A 143 -14.72 -7.00 -5.59
CA VAL A 143 -14.58 -7.26 -4.16
C VAL A 143 -15.97 -7.31 -3.52
N VAL A 144 -16.32 -8.46 -2.97
CA VAL A 144 -17.59 -8.70 -2.25
C VAL A 144 -17.36 -9.13 -0.81
N ARG A 145 -16.11 -9.32 -0.39
CA ARG A 145 -15.75 -9.47 1.01
C ARG A 145 -14.46 -8.71 1.29
N LEU A 146 -14.44 -7.97 2.40
CA LEU A 146 -13.23 -7.27 2.86
C LEU A 146 -13.22 -7.27 4.40
N ARG A 147 -12.09 -7.69 5.00
CA ARG A 147 -11.94 -7.81 6.47
C ARG A 147 -13.10 -8.55 7.17
N GLY A 148 -13.63 -9.59 6.52
CA GLY A 148 -14.73 -10.41 7.06
C GLY A 148 -16.14 -9.87 6.82
N GLN A 149 -16.30 -8.61 6.41
CA GLN A 149 -17.60 -8.06 6.01
C GLN A 149 -17.95 -8.49 4.59
N ARG A 150 -19.20 -8.92 4.36
CA ARG A 150 -19.69 -9.43 3.07
C ARG A 150 -20.73 -8.48 2.46
N PHE A 151 -20.60 -8.28 1.15
CA PHE A 151 -21.41 -7.38 0.33
C PHE A 151 -22.03 -8.11 -0.89
N GLY A 152 -21.74 -9.40 -1.06
CA GLY A 152 -22.24 -10.21 -2.16
C GLY A 152 -21.75 -11.65 -2.12
N THR A 153 -21.99 -12.39 -3.20
CA THR A 153 -21.61 -13.82 -3.32
C THR A 153 -20.16 -13.97 -3.74
N GLU A 154 -19.37 -14.58 -2.87
CA GLU A 154 -17.95 -14.86 -3.11
C GLU A 154 -17.75 -16.17 -3.86
N VAL A 155 -16.85 -16.16 -4.86
CA VAL A 155 -16.42 -17.36 -5.60
C VAL A 155 -14.93 -17.65 -5.45
N ARG A 156 -14.13 -16.66 -5.02
CA ARG A 156 -12.68 -16.80 -4.78
C ARG A 156 -12.25 -15.87 -3.65
N GLY A 157 -11.36 -16.37 -2.79
CA GLY A 157 -10.75 -15.60 -1.71
C GLY A 157 -9.36 -15.09 -2.07
N GLY A 158 -8.80 -14.28 -1.18
CA GLY A 158 -7.47 -13.74 -1.35
C GLY A 158 -6.98 -12.91 -0.18
N GLU A 159 -5.69 -12.62 -0.21
CA GLU A 159 -5.00 -11.83 0.79
C GLU A 159 -4.55 -10.52 0.15
N PHE A 160 -5.08 -9.40 0.64
CA PHE A 160 -4.69 -8.07 0.20
C PHE A 160 -3.26 -7.75 0.64
N LEU A 161 -2.42 -7.36 -0.31
CA LEU A 161 -1.00 -7.11 -0.10
C LEU A 161 -0.71 -5.76 0.58
N GLY A 162 -1.65 -4.81 0.62
CA GLY A 162 -1.34 -3.43 0.99
C GLY A 162 -0.79 -2.58 -0.17
N ILE A 163 -1.05 -3.02 -1.41
CA ILE A 163 -0.67 -2.33 -2.64
C ILE A 163 -1.92 -2.18 -3.49
N HIS A 164 -2.28 -0.96 -3.88
CA HIS A 164 -3.52 -0.71 -4.63
C HIS A 164 -3.43 0.56 -5.46
N VAL A 165 -4.30 0.66 -6.46
CA VAL A 165 -4.47 1.86 -7.28
C VAL A 165 -5.76 2.53 -6.87
N LEU A 166 -5.69 3.84 -6.59
CA LEU A 166 -6.84 4.67 -6.25
C LEU A 166 -7.21 5.52 -7.46
N GLY A 167 -8.47 5.42 -7.90
CA GLY A 167 -9.00 6.29 -8.95
C GLY A 167 -9.32 7.70 -8.42
N PRO A 168 -9.40 8.71 -9.29
CA PRO A 168 -9.71 10.08 -8.89
C PRO A 168 -11.03 10.23 -8.10
N ALA A 169 -12.06 9.46 -8.47
CA ALA A 169 -13.35 9.49 -7.78
C ALA A 169 -13.25 9.05 -6.31
N LEU A 170 -12.43 8.03 -6.02
CA LEU A 170 -12.19 7.61 -4.64
C LEU A 170 -11.36 8.64 -3.87
N ARG A 171 -10.35 9.24 -4.53
CA ARG A 171 -9.48 10.26 -3.92
C ARG A 171 -10.28 11.46 -3.41
N ALA A 172 -11.31 11.87 -4.16
CA ALA A 172 -12.21 12.95 -3.77
C ALA A 172 -13.01 12.66 -2.48
N LEU A 173 -13.14 11.38 -2.10
CA LEU A 173 -13.86 10.93 -0.90
C LEU A 173 -12.95 10.72 0.31
N LEU A 174 -11.63 10.88 0.17
CA LEU A 174 -10.72 10.60 1.27
C LEU A 174 -10.95 11.58 2.44
N PRO A 175 -11.04 11.09 3.69
CA PRO A 175 -11.17 11.93 4.87
C PRO A 175 -9.83 12.57 5.26
N ALA A 176 -9.88 13.64 6.05
CA ALA A 176 -8.69 14.28 6.63
C ALA A 176 -7.85 13.33 7.49
N GLN A 177 -8.51 12.43 8.19
CA GLN A 177 -7.90 11.38 9.01
C GLN A 177 -8.70 10.09 8.84
N GLY A 178 -8.01 8.94 8.78
CA GLY A 178 -8.65 7.63 8.68
C GLY A 178 -7.81 6.59 7.95
N CYS A 179 -8.30 5.35 7.95
CA CYS A 179 -7.74 4.19 7.26
C CYS A 179 -8.46 3.96 5.92
N LEU A 180 -7.69 3.73 4.85
CA LEU A 180 -8.24 3.40 3.52
C LEU A 180 -9.22 2.21 3.55
N VAL A 181 -8.90 1.16 4.31
CA VAL A 181 -9.77 -0.01 4.35
C VAL A 181 -11.00 0.24 5.22
N GLY A 182 -10.78 0.70 6.46
CA GLY A 182 -11.83 0.83 7.47
C GLY A 182 -12.83 1.94 7.15
N ASP A 183 -12.30 3.13 6.83
CA ASP A 183 -13.06 4.37 6.79
C ASP A 183 -13.40 4.80 5.35
N VAL A 184 -12.91 4.08 4.34
CA VAL A 184 -13.19 4.38 2.93
C VAL A 184 -13.73 3.16 2.19
N TYR A 185 -12.97 2.07 2.09
CA TYR A 185 -13.40 0.92 1.27
C TYR A 185 -14.64 0.22 1.80
N LEU A 186 -14.71 -0.03 3.12
CA LEU A 186 -15.86 -0.71 3.70
C LEU A 186 -17.16 0.11 3.56
N PRO A 187 -17.20 1.42 3.88
CA PRO A 187 -18.37 2.25 3.59
C PRO A 187 -18.77 2.26 2.11
N GLN A 188 -17.80 2.43 1.20
CA GLN A 188 -18.07 2.47 -0.23
C GLN A 188 -18.61 1.13 -0.76
N LEU A 189 -18.09 0.00 -0.30
CA LEU A 189 -18.66 -1.31 -0.61
C LEU A 189 -20.09 -1.47 -0.07
N GLY A 190 -20.38 -0.91 1.11
CA GLY A 190 -21.73 -0.88 1.69
C GLY A 190 -22.73 -0.07 0.86
N GLU A 191 -22.26 0.95 0.15
CA GLU A 191 -23.03 1.76 -0.80
C GLU A 191 -23.12 1.14 -2.21
N GLY A 192 -22.53 -0.06 -2.41
CA GLY A 192 -22.55 -0.76 -3.69
C GLY A 192 -21.46 -0.30 -4.67
N ALA A 193 -20.45 0.44 -4.20
CA ALA A 193 -19.35 0.87 -5.04
C ALA A 193 -18.49 -0.30 -5.52
N HIS A 194 -17.91 -0.14 -6.71
CA HIS A 194 -17.06 -1.16 -7.31
C HIS A 194 -15.60 -1.00 -6.87
N LEU A 195 -15.11 -1.95 -6.08
CA LEU A 195 -13.67 -2.20 -5.89
C LEU A 195 -13.28 -3.51 -6.59
N ARG A 196 -12.09 -3.57 -7.18
CA ARG A 196 -11.61 -4.72 -7.95
C ARG A 196 -10.42 -5.39 -7.29
N ALA A 197 -10.29 -6.72 -7.43
CA ALA A 197 -9.03 -7.41 -7.12
C ALA A 197 -8.21 -7.68 -8.38
N PHE A 198 -6.90 -7.44 -8.29
CA PHE A 198 -5.89 -7.88 -9.23
C PHE A 198 -5.12 -9.04 -8.59
N PHE A 199 -5.32 -10.25 -9.10
CA PHE A 199 -4.65 -11.43 -8.57
C PHE A 199 -3.21 -11.52 -9.08
N THR A 200 -2.29 -11.80 -8.16
CA THR A 200 -0.86 -11.95 -8.45
C THR A 200 -0.25 -13.06 -7.60
N ASP A 201 0.61 -13.86 -8.22
CA ASP A 201 1.42 -14.88 -7.54
C ASP A 201 2.79 -14.34 -7.10
N ALA A 202 3.03 -13.02 -7.25
CA ALA A 202 4.26 -12.40 -6.80
C ALA A 202 4.46 -12.64 -5.29
N PRO A 203 5.63 -13.16 -4.85
CA PRO A 203 5.95 -13.24 -3.44
C PRO A 203 5.87 -11.85 -2.81
N PHE A 204 5.36 -11.82 -1.58
CA PHE A 204 5.40 -10.61 -0.77
C PHE A 204 5.75 -10.93 0.68
N SER A 205 6.24 -9.92 1.40
CA SER A 205 6.54 -10.01 2.83
C SER A 205 6.21 -8.68 3.51
N ASP A 206 5.51 -8.76 4.64
CA ASP A 206 5.32 -7.63 5.55
C ASP A 206 6.47 -7.61 6.56
N ILE A 207 7.23 -6.52 6.60
CA ILE A 207 8.29 -6.31 7.60
C ILE A 207 7.79 -5.47 8.79
N GLY A 208 6.57 -5.77 9.23
CA GLY A 208 5.86 -5.09 10.29
C GLY A 208 6.35 -5.35 11.70
N SER A 209 7.09 -6.44 11.92
CA SER A 209 7.55 -6.89 13.24
C SER A 209 8.98 -7.41 13.18
N LEU A 210 9.64 -7.52 14.35
CA LEU A 210 10.97 -8.14 14.43
C LEU A 210 11.00 -9.58 13.91
N GLU A 211 9.91 -10.33 14.08
CA GLU A 211 9.80 -11.70 13.59
C GLU A 211 9.85 -11.73 12.06
N THR A 212 8.97 -10.97 11.40
CA THR A 212 8.91 -10.98 9.94
C THR A 212 10.12 -10.30 9.31
N TYR A 213 10.70 -9.31 9.98
CA TYR A 213 11.98 -8.70 9.62
C TYR A 213 13.14 -9.72 9.58
N ARG A 214 13.24 -10.59 10.59
CA ARG A 214 14.26 -11.65 10.63
C ARG A 214 14.04 -12.69 9.55
N VAL A 215 12.78 -13.07 9.30
CA VAL A 215 12.42 -13.99 8.20
C VAL A 215 12.85 -13.40 6.86
N ALA A 216 12.53 -12.13 6.59
CA ALA A 216 12.88 -11.45 5.34
C ALA A 216 14.40 -11.38 5.13
N ASN A 217 15.17 -11.04 6.16
CA ASN A 217 16.64 -11.00 6.06
C ASN A 217 17.26 -12.40 5.91
N ARG A 218 16.72 -13.43 6.59
CA ARG A 218 17.20 -14.80 6.39
C ARG A 218 16.96 -15.27 4.96
N ALA A 219 15.75 -15.06 4.44
CA ALA A 219 15.40 -15.42 3.07
C ALA A 219 16.22 -14.65 2.01
N TRP A 220 16.86 -13.53 2.37
CA TRP A 220 17.77 -12.81 1.49
C TRP A 220 19.17 -13.43 1.42
N LEU A 221 19.56 -14.19 2.44
CA LEU A 221 20.88 -14.84 2.53
C LEU A 221 20.89 -16.25 1.93
N ASP A 222 19.71 -16.85 1.76
CA ASP A 222 19.49 -18.17 1.16
C ASP A 222 19.45 -18.09 -0.38
#